data_AF-A0A940WFJ7-F1
#
_entry.id   AF-A0A940WFJ7-F1
#
_cell.length_a   1.000
_cell.length_b   1.000
_cell.length_c   1.000
_cell.angle_alpha   90.00
_cell.angle_beta   90.00
_cell.angle_gamma   90.00
#
_symmetry.space_group_name_H-M   'P 1'
#
loop_
_entity.id
_entity.type
_entity.pdbx_description
1 polymer ?
#
loop_
_entity_poly.entity_id
_entity_poly.type
_entity_poly.pdbx_seq_one_letter_code
_entity_poly.pdbx_strand_id
1 'polypeptide(L)'
;ADLAPRLARGDVLVDGGNSWYVDDIRRAKELAGAGIHYVDVGTSGGVLGLERGYCQMIGGEPEIVKRLDPVFRALAPPAVSAPRTPGREKAGGTAEHGYLHCGPNGAGHFVKMVHNGIEYGIMAAYAEGLNVLRHAGVGKLRPDRDAETTPLQDPERYLYDFDLADIAEVWRRGSVIASWLLDLTAAALLDDPGLAKYAGRVSDSGEGRWTIHAAVDEAVPAPVLTAALYQRFSSRGEADFADRILSAMRFAFGGHLEKK
;
A
#
# COMPACT_ATOMS: atom_id res chain seq x y z
N ALA A 1 -11.82 -9.81 24.76
CA ALA A 1 -13.12 -9.88 25.45
C ALA A 1 -13.08 -9.32 26.89
N ASP A 2 -11.89 -8.99 27.43
CA ASP A 2 -11.74 -8.76 28.88
C ASP A 2 -11.89 -7.30 29.33
N LEU A 3 -11.95 -6.35 28.38
CA LEU A 3 -11.97 -4.92 28.71
C LEU A 3 -13.39 -4.39 28.96
N ALA A 4 -14.37 -4.79 28.15
CA ALA A 4 -15.74 -4.25 28.21
C ALA A 4 -16.40 -4.37 29.60
N PRO A 5 -16.27 -5.49 30.35
CA PRO A 5 -16.82 -5.60 31.71
C PRO A 5 -16.17 -4.66 32.73
N ARG A 6 -15.06 -4.00 32.39
CA ARG A 6 -14.31 -3.08 33.27
C ARG A 6 -14.54 -1.60 32.93
N LEU A 7 -15.29 -1.31 31.87
CA LEU A 7 -15.58 0.05 31.42
C LEU A 7 -16.90 0.55 32.02
N ALA A 8 -16.98 1.87 32.19
CA ALA A 8 -18.17 2.57 32.63
C ALA A 8 -18.88 3.29 31.47
N ARG A 9 -20.15 3.63 31.67
CA ARG A 9 -20.89 4.49 30.73
C ARG A 9 -20.14 5.82 30.53
N GLY A 10 -19.96 6.21 29.28
CA GLY A 10 -19.25 7.43 28.88
C GLY A 10 -17.75 7.24 28.64
N ASP A 11 -17.21 6.04 28.90
CA ASP A 11 -15.85 5.67 28.49
C ASP A 11 -15.77 5.53 26.96
N VAL A 12 -14.56 5.70 26.43
CA VAL A 12 -14.28 5.61 24.99
C VAL A 12 -13.26 4.49 24.77
N LEU A 13 -13.63 3.52 23.94
CA LEU A 13 -12.72 2.50 23.43
C LEU A 13 -12.22 2.93 22.05
N VAL A 14 -10.91 3.04 21.90
CA VAL A 14 -10.26 3.38 20.62
C VAL A 14 -9.59 2.14 20.06
N ASP A 15 -9.97 1.72 18.86
CA ASP A 15 -9.22 0.73 18.09
C ASP A 15 -8.34 1.44 17.06
N GLY A 16 -7.03 1.47 17.32
CA GLY A 16 -6.02 2.04 16.43
C GLY A 16 -5.30 1.00 15.56
N GLY A 17 -5.79 -0.24 15.55
CA GLY A 17 -5.18 -1.35 14.83
C GLY A 17 -5.51 -1.38 13.33
N ASN A 18 -5.32 -2.55 12.73
CA ASN A 18 -5.71 -2.83 11.34
C ASN A 18 -6.97 -3.70 11.32
N SER A 19 -8.07 -3.17 11.86
CA SER A 19 -9.37 -3.85 11.84
C SER A 19 -10.10 -3.60 10.52
N TRP A 20 -10.92 -4.56 10.10
CA TRP A 20 -11.82 -4.36 8.97
C TRP A 20 -13.01 -3.51 9.40
N TYR A 21 -13.33 -2.46 8.62
CA TYR A 21 -14.32 -1.44 9.01
C TYR A 21 -15.72 -1.99 9.37
N VAL A 22 -16.10 -3.14 8.78
CA VAL A 22 -17.37 -3.80 9.08
C VAL A 22 -17.43 -4.29 10.54
N ASP A 23 -16.29 -4.73 11.08
CA ASP A 23 -16.18 -5.09 12.49
C ASP A 23 -16.33 -3.87 13.40
N ASP A 24 -15.86 -2.70 12.99
CA ASP A 24 -16.01 -1.46 13.76
C ASP A 24 -17.47 -1.04 13.88
N ILE A 25 -18.22 -1.13 12.78
CA ILE A 25 -19.67 -0.85 12.76
C ILE A 25 -20.39 -1.79 13.74
N ARG A 26 -20.03 -3.09 13.71
CA ARG A 26 -20.60 -4.08 14.63
C ARG A 26 -20.23 -3.81 16.08
N ARG A 27 -18.93 -3.59 16.38
CA ARG A 27 -18.40 -3.33 17.73
C ARG A 27 -18.99 -2.06 18.34
N ALA A 28 -19.10 -0.99 17.55
CA ALA A 28 -19.73 0.26 17.99
C ALA A 28 -21.19 0.02 18.42
N LYS A 29 -21.95 -0.75 17.64
CA LYS A 29 -23.34 -1.10 17.97
C LYS A 29 -23.45 -1.95 19.24
N GLU A 30 -22.56 -2.93 19.41
CA GLU A 30 -22.52 -3.78 20.61
C GLU A 30 -22.22 -2.98 21.88
N LEU A 31 -21.25 -2.05 21.81
CA LEU A 31 -20.82 -1.23 22.95
C LEU A 31 -21.81 -0.10 23.30
N ALA A 32 -22.53 0.41 22.30
CA ALA A 32 -23.56 1.44 22.51
C ALA A 32 -24.63 1.01 23.52
N GLY A 33 -24.98 -0.29 23.56
CA GLY A 33 -25.92 -0.85 24.54
C GLY A 33 -25.46 -0.70 26.00
N ALA A 34 -24.15 -0.68 26.24
CA ALA A 34 -23.54 -0.44 27.54
C ALA A 34 -23.24 1.05 27.80
N GLY A 35 -23.55 1.94 26.84
CA GLY A 35 -23.21 3.36 26.89
C GLY A 35 -21.69 3.62 26.79
N ILE A 36 -20.95 2.71 26.16
CA ILE A 36 -19.52 2.86 25.87
C ILE A 36 -19.39 3.36 24.43
N HIS A 37 -18.58 4.40 24.23
CA HIS A 37 -18.32 4.95 22.91
C HIS A 37 -17.19 4.17 22.23
N TYR A 38 -17.29 4.00 20.91
CA TYR A 38 -16.26 3.34 20.11
C TYR A 38 -15.72 4.31 19.06
N VAL A 39 -14.41 4.31 18.86
CA VAL A 39 -13.73 5.13 17.85
C VAL A 39 -12.72 4.25 17.13
N ASP A 40 -12.84 4.16 15.81
CA ASP A 40 -11.87 3.49 14.94
C ASP A 40 -10.86 4.51 14.40
N VAL A 41 -9.57 4.19 14.45
CA VAL A 41 -8.48 5.09 14.04
C VAL A 41 -7.49 4.36 13.15
N GLY A 42 -7.67 4.53 11.86
CA GLY A 42 -6.67 4.12 10.89
C GLY A 42 -5.40 4.97 11.03
N THR A 43 -4.29 4.34 11.43
CA THR A 43 -3.02 5.02 11.69
C THR A 43 -1.98 4.70 10.61
N SER A 44 -1.31 5.71 10.04
CA SER A 44 -0.26 5.58 9.02
C SER A 44 1.01 6.37 9.43
N GLY A 45 2.18 5.89 8.99
CA GLY A 45 3.50 6.45 9.31
C GLY A 45 4.54 5.43 9.79
N GLY A 46 4.08 4.25 10.23
CA GLY A 46 4.96 3.16 10.68
C GLY A 46 5.88 3.56 11.84
N VAL A 47 7.04 2.94 11.92
CA VAL A 47 8.01 3.15 13.02
C VAL A 47 8.51 4.60 13.12
N LEU A 48 8.53 5.35 12.01
CA LEU A 48 8.98 6.73 11.99
C LEU A 48 7.95 7.73 12.53
N GLY A 49 6.71 7.29 12.75
CA GLY A 49 5.67 8.14 13.31
C GLY A 49 5.97 8.58 14.75
N LEU A 50 6.83 7.87 15.49
CA LEU A 50 7.29 8.30 16.81
C LEU A 50 8.01 9.66 16.75
N GLU A 51 8.81 9.88 15.71
CA GLU A 51 9.59 11.12 15.55
C GLU A 51 8.85 12.15 14.68
N ARG A 52 8.10 11.69 13.70
CA ARG A 52 7.48 12.54 12.66
C ARG A 52 6.00 12.82 12.91
N GLY A 53 5.37 12.12 13.85
CA GLY A 53 3.92 12.06 14.02
C GLY A 53 3.23 11.10 13.05
N TYR A 54 2.00 10.73 13.38
CA TYR A 54 1.18 9.76 12.66
C TYR A 54 0.04 10.42 11.90
N CYS A 55 -0.18 9.99 10.66
CA CYS A 55 -1.41 10.31 9.94
C CYS A 55 -2.57 9.48 10.54
N GLN A 56 -3.65 10.14 10.97
CA GLN A 56 -4.76 9.49 11.68
C GLN A 56 -6.10 9.74 10.97
N MET A 57 -6.75 8.65 10.53
CA MET A 57 -8.06 8.65 9.89
C MET A 57 -9.09 8.10 10.87
N ILE A 58 -10.03 8.93 11.31
CA ILE A 58 -10.83 8.69 12.52
C ILE A 58 -12.31 8.51 12.16
N GLY A 59 -12.91 7.41 12.62
CA GLY A 59 -14.34 7.14 12.54
C GLY A 59 -14.98 7.14 13.94
N GLY A 60 -16.17 7.72 14.07
CA GLY A 60 -16.91 7.73 15.32
C GLY A 60 -17.88 8.90 15.49
N GLU A 61 -18.50 8.98 16.65
CA GLU A 61 -19.44 10.05 17.01
C GLU A 61 -18.74 11.42 17.07
N PRO A 62 -19.26 12.49 16.43
CA PRO A 62 -18.58 13.79 16.35
C PRO A 62 -18.16 14.38 17.70
N GLU A 63 -19.03 14.34 18.70
CA GLU A 63 -18.74 14.91 20.03
C GLU A 63 -17.66 14.11 20.78
N ILE A 64 -17.60 12.80 20.56
CA ILE A 64 -16.58 11.94 21.16
C ILE A 64 -15.23 12.13 20.48
N VAL A 65 -15.21 12.21 19.14
CA VAL A 65 -14.00 12.52 18.39
C VAL A 65 -13.46 13.90 18.77
N LYS A 66 -14.33 14.90 18.94
CA LYS A 66 -13.96 16.24 19.43
C LYS A 66 -13.40 16.21 20.85
N ARG A 67 -13.95 15.39 21.75
CA ARG A 67 -13.40 15.18 23.11
C ARG A 67 -11.97 14.62 23.08
N LEU A 68 -11.65 13.81 22.07
CA LEU A 68 -10.33 13.19 21.88
C LEU A 68 -9.35 14.05 21.07
N ASP A 69 -9.74 15.24 20.60
CA ASP A 69 -8.87 16.13 19.81
C ASP A 69 -7.46 16.35 20.40
N PRO A 70 -7.29 16.56 21.74
CA PRO A 70 -5.95 16.71 22.32
C PRO A 70 -5.04 15.49 22.13
N VAL A 71 -5.61 14.27 22.12
CA VAL A 71 -4.86 13.03 21.91
C VAL A 71 -4.42 12.91 20.46
N PHE A 72 -5.36 13.13 19.52
CA PHE A 72 -5.04 13.08 18.09
C PHE A 72 -3.99 14.11 17.72
N ARG A 73 -4.14 15.35 18.21
CA ARG A 73 -3.17 16.42 17.98
C ARG A 73 -1.77 16.11 18.51
N ALA A 74 -1.68 15.46 19.68
CA ALA A 74 -0.40 15.08 20.26
C ALA A 74 0.32 13.98 19.48
N LEU A 75 -0.43 13.10 18.81
CA LEU A 75 0.10 12.01 17.99
C LEU A 75 0.35 12.42 16.52
N ALA A 76 -0.24 13.52 16.06
CA ALA A 76 -0.19 13.93 14.67
C ALA A 76 1.12 14.65 14.30
N PRO A 77 1.48 14.69 13.00
CA PRO A 77 2.69 15.39 12.55
C PRO A 77 2.61 16.91 12.83
N PRO A 78 3.78 17.58 12.99
CA PRO A 78 3.83 19.04 13.00
C PRO A 78 3.27 19.61 11.69
N ALA A 79 2.51 20.71 11.74
CA ALA A 79 1.93 21.33 10.55
C ALA A 79 2.96 21.76 9.48
N VAL A 80 4.24 21.89 9.86
CA VAL A 80 5.35 22.21 8.95
C VAL A 80 5.89 20.99 8.19
N SER A 81 5.34 19.80 8.41
CA SER A 81 5.78 18.56 7.76
C SER A 81 5.54 18.56 6.24
N ALA A 82 4.64 19.42 5.75
CA ALA A 82 4.40 19.65 4.34
C ALA A 82 4.09 21.13 4.09
N PRO A 83 4.42 21.68 2.90
CA PRO A 83 3.99 23.01 2.55
C PRO A 83 2.46 23.08 2.51
N ARG A 84 1.92 24.20 2.99
CA ARG A 84 0.49 24.43 2.97
C ARG A 84 -0.04 24.38 1.53
N THR A 85 -1.13 23.65 1.30
CA THR A 85 -1.79 23.64 -0.01
C THR A 85 -2.34 25.05 -0.31
N PRO A 86 -2.06 25.66 -1.47
CA PRO A 86 -2.64 26.95 -1.84
C PRO A 86 -4.18 26.94 -1.78
N GLY A 87 -4.78 27.94 -1.14
CA GLY A 87 -6.23 28.05 -0.99
C GLY A 87 -6.79 27.35 0.25
N ARG A 88 -5.96 26.61 0.99
CA ARG A 88 -6.39 25.83 2.16
C ARG A 88 -6.80 26.70 3.34
N GLU A 89 -6.39 27.96 3.38
CA GLU A 89 -6.87 28.97 4.34
C GLU A 89 -8.38 29.19 4.31
N LYS A 90 -9.05 28.82 3.21
CA LYS A 90 -10.50 28.92 3.06
C LYS A 90 -11.26 27.75 3.69
N ALA A 91 -10.57 26.69 4.09
CA ALA A 91 -11.16 25.49 4.63
C ALA A 91 -10.77 25.31 6.11
N GLY A 92 -11.75 24.98 6.94
CA GLY A 92 -11.52 24.64 8.35
C GLY A 92 -11.15 23.17 8.57
N GLY A 93 -11.20 22.76 9.84
CA GLY A 93 -10.96 21.38 10.27
C GLY A 93 -9.49 21.05 10.47
N THR A 94 -9.20 19.77 10.67
CA THR A 94 -7.91 19.29 11.20
C THR A 94 -7.00 18.65 10.15
N ALA A 95 -7.44 18.58 8.88
CA ALA A 95 -6.71 17.86 7.82
C ALA A 95 -5.26 18.34 7.64
N GLU A 96 -4.99 19.65 7.78
CA GLU A 96 -3.63 20.22 7.69
C GLU A 96 -2.71 19.83 8.85
N HIS A 97 -3.28 19.24 9.91
CA HIS A 97 -2.56 18.77 11.08
C HIS A 97 -2.32 17.26 11.03
N GLY A 98 -2.65 16.58 9.92
CA GLY A 98 -2.38 15.15 9.75
C GLY A 98 -3.35 14.22 10.47
N TYR A 99 -4.50 14.72 10.94
CA TYR A 99 -5.58 13.86 11.43
C TYR A 99 -6.94 14.36 10.95
N LEU A 100 -7.88 13.45 10.72
CA LEU A 100 -9.16 13.77 10.12
C LEU A 100 -10.28 12.91 10.69
N HIS A 101 -11.38 13.55 11.12
CA HIS A 101 -12.65 12.87 11.33
C HIS A 101 -13.29 12.57 9.97
N CYS A 102 -13.20 11.31 9.54
CA CYS A 102 -13.62 10.84 8.23
C CYS A 102 -15.13 10.57 8.15
N GLY A 103 -15.80 10.36 9.28
CA GLY A 103 -17.23 10.07 9.34
C GLY A 103 -17.64 9.25 10.56
N PRO A 104 -18.79 8.57 10.51
CA PRO A 104 -19.27 7.71 11.60
C PRO A 104 -18.36 6.48 11.79
N ASN A 105 -18.72 5.61 12.73
CA ASN A 105 -17.97 4.37 12.98
C ASN A 105 -17.70 3.55 11.72
N GLY A 106 -16.47 3.08 11.58
CA GLY A 106 -15.92 2.39 10.42
C GLY A 106 -15.26 3.32 9.39
N ALA A 107 -15.60 4.61 9.37
CA ALA A 107 -15.07 5.53 8.34
C ALA A 107 -13.55 5.70 8.42
N GLY A 108 -12.96 5.68 9.61
CA GLY A 108 -11.52 5.83 9.79
C GLY A 108 -10.75 4.64 9.22
N HIS A 109 -11.13 3.43 9.62
CA HIS A 109 -10.53 2.22 9.07
C HIS A 109 -10.83 2.00 7.59
N PHE A 110 -12.00 2.44 7.09
CA PHE A 110 -12.29 2.39 5.65
C PHE A 110 -11.32 3.27 4.84
N VAL A 111 -11.12 4.52 5.25
CA VAL A 111 -10.18 5.42 4.55
C VAL A 111 -8.74 4.88 4.63
N LYS A 112 -8.33 4.34 5.78
CA LYS A 112 -7.02 3.71 5.95
C LYS A 112 -6.85 2.44 5.09
N MET A 113 -7.90 1.65 4.95
CA MET A 113 -7.92 0.49 4.06
C MET A 113 -7.61 0.92 2.63
N VAL A 114 -8.32 1.93 2.11
CA VAL A 114 -8.08 2.46 0.75
C VAL A 114 -6.69 3.10 0.62
N HIS A 115 -6.19 3.80 1.66
CA HIS A 115 -4.81 4.28 1.71
C HIS A 115 -3.80 3.16 1.45
N ASN A 116 -3.94 2.01 2.12
CA ASN A 116 -3.05 0.85 1.90
C ASN A 116 -3.21 0.25 0.50
N GLY A 117 -4.42 0.22 -0.06
CA GLY A 117 -4.64 -0.17 -1.45
C GLY A 117 -3.86 0.72 -2.43
N ILE A 118 -3.92 2.05 -2.25
CA ILE A 118 -3.15 3.02 -3.04
C ILE A 118 -1.65 2.82 -2.86
N GLU A 119 -1.18 2.60 -1.64
CA GLU A 119 0.23 2.29 -1.34
C GLU A 119 0.73 1.10 -2.17
N TYR A 120 -0.06 0.03 -2.27
CA TYR A 120 0.29 -1.14 -3.07
C TYR A 120 0.48 -0.78 -4.55
N GLY A 121 -0.42 0.03 -5.12
CA GLY A 121 -0.33 0.48 -6.51
C GLY A 121 0.91 1.32 -6.79
N ILE A 122 1.25 2.25 -5.89
CA ILE A 122 2.44 3.10 -6.05
C ILE A 122 3.72 2.27 -5.97
N MET A 123 3.82 1.35 -5.00
CA MET A 123 4.96 0.44 -4.88
C MET A 123 5.13 -0.43 -6.13
N ALA A 124 4.03 -0.98 -6.65
CA ALA A 124 4.06 -1.78 -7.87
C ALA A 124 4.56 -0.98 -9.08
N ALA A 125 4.10 0.27 -9.24
CA ALA A 125 4.56 1.14 -10.33
C ALA A 125 6.07 1.39 -10.29
N TYR A 126 6.66 1.64 -9.11
CA TYR A 126 8.11 1.76 -8.98
C TYR A 126 8.83 0.43 -9.27
N ALA A 127 8.32 -0.67 -8.71
CA ALA A 127 8.93 -1.99 -8.89
C ALA A 127 8.97 -2.40 -10.36
N GLU A 128 7.87 -2.25 -11.10
CA GLU A 128 7.80 -2.53 -12.53
C GLU A 128 8.75 -1.62 -13.34
N GLY A 129 8.72 -0.31 -13.08
CA GLY A 129 9.55 0.65 -13.81
C GLY A 129 11.05 0.41 -13.60
N LEU A 130 11.48 0.17 -12.36
CA LEU A 130 12.87 -0.17 -12.05
C LEU A 130 13.26 -1.53 -12.62
N ASN A 131 12.33 -2.49 -12.68
CA ASN A 131 12.59 -3.80 -13.28
C ASN A 131 12.80 -3.70 -14.80
N VAL A 132 12.09 -2.80 -15.49
CA VAL A 132 12.35 -2.49 -16.90
C VAL A 132 13.76 -1.91 -17.07
N LEU A 133 14.16 -0.95 -16.24
CA LEU A 133 15.52 -0.39 -16.29
C LEU A 133 16.59 -1.44 -15.99
N ARG A 134 16.32 -2.33 -15.03
CA ARG A 134 17.23 -3.44 -14.68
C ARG A 134 17.52 -4.35 -15.87
N HIS A 135 16.52 -4.58 -16.72
CA HIS A 135 16.61 -5.45 -17.89
C HIS A 135 17.01 -4.73 -19.18
N ALA A 136 17.31 -3.42 -19.13
CA ALA A 136 17.67 -2.62 -20.30
C ALA A 136 19.00 -3.01 -20.98
N GLY A 137 19.75 -3.94 -20.39
CA GLY A 137 20.98 -4.53 -20.94
C GLY A 137 20.80 -5.89 -21.62
N VAL A 138 19.55 -6.37 -21.80
CA VAL A 138 19.25 -7.72 -22.31
C VAL A 138 19.90 -8.04 -23.66
N GLY A 139 20.17 -7.05 -24.52
CA GLY A 139 20.81 -7.25 -25.82
C GLY A 139 22.28 -7.66 -25.74
N LYS A 140 22.93 -7.50 -24.58
CA LYS A 140 24.29 -8.03 -24.33
C LYS A 140 24.29 -9.53 -24.14
N LEU A 141 23.17 -10.08 -23.67
CA LEU A 141 22.98 -11.51 -23.54
C LEU A 141 22.75 -12.05 -24.96
N ARG A 142 23.52 -13.07 -25.36
CA ARG A 142 23.26 -13.83 -26.58
C ARG A 142 22.55 -15.13 -26.20
N PRO A 143 21.23 -15.12 -25.94
CA PRO A 143 20.52 -16.36 -25.65
C PRO A 143 20.50 -17.23 -26.92
N ASP A 144 20.56 -18.54 -26.71
CA ASP A 144 20.32 -19.52 -27.77
C ASP A 144 18.91 -19.28 -28.36
N ARG A 145 18.79 -19.37 -29.69
CA ARG A 145 17.48 -19.31 -30.34
C ARG A 145 16.75 -20.62 -30.10
N ASP A 146 15.63 -20.58 -29.41
CA ASP A 146 14.74 -21.73 -29.25
C ASP A 146 13.28 -21.36 -29.52
N ALA A 147 12.43 -22.37 -29.59
CA ALA A 147 11.00 -22.22 -29.90
C ALA A 147 10.19 -21.63 -28.73
N GLU A 148 10.79 -21.48 -27.55
CA GLU A 148 10.13 -21.04 -26.31
C GLU A 148 10.45 -19.57 -25.97
N THR A 149 11.49 -19.01 -26.59
CA THR A 149 11.99 -17.67 -26.33
C THR A 149 11.86 -16.80 -27.57
N THR A 150 10.93 -15.83 -27.55
CA THR A 150 10.80 -14.85 -28.62
C THR A 150 12.10 -14.07 -28.79
N PRO A 151 12.75 -14.10 -29.97
CA PRO A 151 14.00 -13.37 -30.19
C PRO A 151 13.80 -11.86 -30.02
N LEU A 152 14.76 -11.19 -29.39
CA LEU A 152 14.81 -9.74 -29.37
C LEU A 152 15.12 -9.21 -30.78
N GLN A 153 14.21 -8.42 -31.34
CA GLN A 153 14.29 -7.97 -32.73
C GLN A 153 15.52 -7.07 -32.99
N ASP A 154 15.75 -6.08 -32.12
CA ASP A 154 16.81 -5.07 -32.25
C ASP A 154 17.69 -5.04 -30.96
N PRO A 155 18.54 -6.06 -30.70
CA PRO A 155 19.29 -6.20 -29.46
C PRO A 155 20.27 -5.05 -29.20
N GLU A 156 20.80 -4.42 -30.25
CA GLU A 156 21.70 -3.28 -30.14
C GLU A 156 21.08 -2.05 -29.48
N ARG A 157 19.74 -2.00 -29.37
CA ARG A 157 19.03 -0.92 -28.66
C ARG A 157 18.98 -1.12 -27.14
N TYR A 158 19.34 -2.30 -26.65
CA TYR A 158 19.20 -2.68 -25.24
C TYR A 158 20.56 -3.11 -24.66
N LEU A 159 21.52 -2.18 -24.71
CA LEU A 159 22.90 -2.37 -24.24
C LEU A 159 23.22 -1.53 -23.00
N TYR A 160 22.22 -1.16 -22.20
CA TYR A 160 22.41 -0.26 -21.07
C TYR A 160 22.67 -1.05 -19.77
N ASP A 161 23.73 -0.67 -19.04
CA ASP A 161 23.94 -1.07 -17.65
C ASP A 161 23.63 0.15 -16.78
N PHE A 162 22.37 0.30 -16.37
CA PHE A 162 21.96 1.43 -15.55
C PHE A 162 22.33 1.24 -14.09
N ASP A 163 22.83 2.31 -13.45
CA ASP A 163 22.93 2.41 -12.01
C ASP A 163 21.55 2.81 -11.44
N LEU A 164 20.84 1.85 -10.87
CA LEU A 164 19.50 2.09 -10.35
C LEU A 164 19.49 2.89 -9.05
N ALA A 165 20.59 2.86 -8.27
CA ALA A 165 20.69 3.66 -7.05
C ALA A 165 20.79 5.15 -7.41
N ASP A 166 21.66 5.49 -8.37
CA ASP A 166 21.81 6.86 -8.86
C ASP A 166 20.54 7.35 -9.59
N ILE A 167 19.86 6.49 -10.35
CA ILE A 167 18.59 6.85 -11.00
C ILE A 167 17.49 7.12 -9.97
N ALA A 168 17.37 6.27 -8.94
CA ALA A 168 16.41 6.51 -7.88
C ALA A 168 16.73 7.82 -7.14
N GLU A 169 18.02 8.10 -6.87
CA GLU A 169 18.46 9.31 -6.18
C GLU A 169 18.22 10.59 -7.00
N VAL A 170 18.48 10.57 -8.31
CA VAL A 170 18.25 11.76 -9.16
C VAL A 170 16.76 12.10 -9.27
N TRP A 171 15.88 11.09 -9.29
CA TRP A 171 14.43 11.30 -9.35
C TRP A 171 13.85 11.96 -8.09
N ARG A 172 14.56 11.97 -6.97
CA ARG A 172 14.10 12.62 -5.74
C ARG A 172 14.04 14.15 -5.84
N ARG A 173 14.71 14.75 -6.82
CA ARG A 173 14.85 16.21 -6.94
C ARG A 173 14.31 16.72 -8.27
N GLY A 174 13.19 17.45 -8.22
CA GLY A 174 12.60 18.12 -9.37
C GLY A 174 11.85 17.21 -10.35
N SER A 175 11.81 15.89 -10.11
CA SER A 175 10.99 14.98 -10.91
C SER A 175 9.53 14.97 -10.45
N VAL A 176 8.64 14.54 -11.34
CA VAL A 176 7.20 14.41 -11.06
C VAL A 176 6.90 13.27 -10.08
N ILE A 177 7.79 12.27 -10.00
CA ILE A 177 7.60 11.07 -9.18
C ILE A 177 8.33 11.15 -7.84
N ALA A 178 8.83 12.33 -7.43
CA ALA A 178 9.40 12.48 -6.10
C ALA A 178 8.35 12.15 -5.02
N SER A 179 8.65 11.19 -4.15
CA SER A 179 7.73 10.70 -3.12
C SER A 179 8.48 9.99 -1.99
N TRP A 180 7.80 9.78 -0.86
CA TRP A 180 8.37 9.05 0.27
C TRP A 180 8.77 7.61 -0.07
N LEU A 181 7.98 6.89 -0.87
CA LEU A 181 8.31 5.53 -1.30
C LEU A 181 9.56 5.50 -2.20
N LEU A 182 9.79 6.55 -3.00
CA LEU A 182 11.02 6.71 -3.77
C LEU A 182 12.22 6.97 -2.84
N ASP A 183 12.07 7.79 -1.80
CA ASP A 183 13.14 8.00 -0.80
C ASP A 183 13.57 6.66 -0.17
N LEU A 184 12.61 5.82 0.20
CA LEU A 184 12.88 4.48 0.75
C LEU A 184 13.56 3.57 -0.28
N THR A 185 13.13 3.64 -1.54
CA THR A 185 13.70 2.83 -2.63
C THR A 185 15.13 3.22 -2.93
N ALA A 186 15.44 4.52 -2.99
CA ALA A 186 16.80 5.03 -3.17
C ALA A 186 17.72 4.59 -2.02
N ALA A 187 17.25 4.69 -0.77
CA ALA A 187 18.01 4.23 0.39
C ALA A 187 18.29 2.71 0.35
N ALA A 188 17.31 1.89 -0.04
CA ALA A 188 17.48 0.45 -0.17
C ALA A 188 18.46 0.07 -1.29
N LEU A 189 18.38 0.72 -2.45
CA LEU A 189 19.29 0.47 -3.57
C LEU A 189 20.71 0.97 -3.30
N LEU A 190 20.86 2.02 -2.50
CA LEU A 190 22.18 2.49 -2.07
C LEU A 190 22.87 1.48 -1.13
N ASP A 191 22.10 0.88 -0.21
CA ASP A 191 22.62 -0.15 0.71
C ASP A 191 22.90 -1.49 0.01
N ASP A 192 22.03 -1.90 -0.92
CA ASP A 192 22.15 -3.16 -1.65
C ASP A 192 21.61 -2.99 -3.09
N PRO A 193 22.46 -2.62 -4.07
CA PRO A 193 22.05 -2.40 -5.46
C PRO A 193 21.44 -3.64 -6.13
N GLY A 194 21.76 -4.83 -5.64
CA GLY A 194 21.23 -6.10 -6.14
C GLY A 194 20.00 -6.59 -5.39
N LEU A 195 19.63 -5.94 -4.28
CA LEU A 195 18.57 -6.36 -3.35
C LEU A 195 18.71 -7.83 -2.89
N ALA A 196 19.95 -8.34 -2.80
CA ALA A 196 20.27 -9.72 -2.48
C ALA A 196 19.79 -10.17 -1.09
N LYS A 197 19.58 -9.23 -0.17
CA LYS A 197 19.01 -9.50 1.17
C LYS A 197 17.52 -9.88 1.13
N TYR A 198 16.83 -9.67 0.02
CA TYR A 198 15.38 -9.88 -0.11
C TYR A 198 15.06 -11.11 -0.97
N ALA A 199 14.20 -12.00 -0.47
CA ALA A 199 13.82 -13.23 -1.18
C ALA A 199 12.81 -13.02 -2.34
N GLY A 200 12.29 -11.80 -2.52
CA GLY A 200 11.29 -11.50 -3.55
C GLY A 200 9.88 -12.07 -3.27
N ARG A 201 9.65 -12.71 -2.12
CA ARG A 201 8.33 -13.21 -1.70
C ARG A 201 7.59 -12.15 -0.88
N VAL A 202 6.61 -11.48 -1.47
CA VAL A 202 5.97 -10.29 -0.87
C VAL A 202 4.66 -10.68 -0.17
N SER A 203 4.56 -10.38 1.13
CA SER A 203 3.33 -10.58 1.91
C SER A 203 2.32 -9.44 1.71
N ASP A 204 1.08 -9.72 2.11
CA ASP A 204 -0.02 -8.75 2.19
C ASP A 204 -0.73 -8.91 3.54
N SER A 205 -1.20 -7.80 4.12
CA SER A 205 -1.71 -7.73 5.51
C SER A 205 -3.24 -7.72 5.62
N GLY A 206 -3.96 -7.75 4.50
CA GLY A 206 -5.43 -7.78 4.44
C GLY A 206 -6.04 -6.54 3.81
N GLU A 207 -5.56 -5.33 4.12
CA GLU A 207 -6.20 -4.08 3.68
C GLU A 207 -6.24 -3.95 2.15
N GLY A 208 -5.18 -4.36 1.46
CA GLY A 208 -5.17 -4.40 -0.01
C GLY A 208 -6.25 -5.32 -0.58
N ARG A 209 -6.55 -6.45 0.09
CA ARG A 209 -7.65 -7.34 -0.31
C ARG A 209 -9.00 -6.66 -0.08
N TRP A 210 -9.18 -6.06 1.10
CA TRP A 210 -10.44 -5.39 1.45
C TRP A 210 -10.73 -4.18 0.56
N THR A 211 -9.70 -3.44 0.09
CA THR A 211 -9.86 -2.41 -0.94
C THR A 211 -10.47 -2.98 -2.23
N ILE A 212 -9.98 -4.13 -2.70
CA ILE A 212 -10.51 -4.75 -3.92
C ILE A 212 -11.92 -5.29 -3.70
N HIS A 213 -12.20 -5.87 -2.53
CA HIS A 213 -13.58 -6.26 -2.17
C HIS A 213 -14.53 -5.07 -2.22
N ALA A 214 -14.18 -3.95 -1.58
CA ALA A 214 -14.99 -2.73 -1.62
C ALA A 214 -15.17 -2.21 -3.07
N ALA A 215 -14.10 -2.18 -3.87
CA ALA A 215 -14.18 -1.75 -5.26
C ALA A 215 -15.13 -2.63 -6.09
N VAL A 216 -15.16 -3.95 -5.86
CA VAL A 216 -16.09 -4.87 -6.51
C VAL A 216 -17.53 -4.60 -6.06
N ASP A 217 -17.77 -4.49 -4.76
CA ASP A 217 -19.11 -4.24 -4.19
C ASP A 217 -19.67 -2.88 -4.65
N GLU A 218 -18.81 -1.88 -4.81
CA GLU A 218 -19.14 -0.54 -5.30
C GLU A 218 -19.18 -0.44 -6.84
N ALA A 219 -18.83 -1.50 -7.55
CA ALA A 219 -18.69 -1.53 -9.01
C ALA A 219 -17.72 -0.47 -9.57
N VAL A 220 -16.61 -0.22 -8.86
CA VAL A 220 -15.55 0.73 -9.24
C VAL A 220 -14.39 0.00 -9.93
N PRO A 221 -13.98 0.42 -11.15
CA PRO A 221 -12.80 -0.16 -11.80
C PRO A 221 -11.51 0.13 -11.02
N ALA A 222 -10.82 -0.93 -10.58
CA ALA A 222 -9.56 -0.83 -9.83
C ALA A 222 -8.40 -1.65 -10.43
N PRO A 223 -8.14 -1.61 -11.76
CA PRO A 223 -7.19 -2.53 -12.42
C PRO A 223 -5.77 -2.45 -11.86
N VAL A 224 -5.25 -1.25 -11.59
CA VAL A 224 -3.89 -1.05 -11.06
C VAL A 224 -3.76 -1.64 -9.65
N LEU A 225 -4.74 -1.37 -8.77
CA LEU A 225 -4.71 -1.85 -7.39
C LEU A 225 -4.84 -3.39 -7.34
N THR A 226 -5.71 -3.94 -8.20
CA THR A 226 -5.90 -5.39 -8.33
C THR A 226 -4.63 -6.07 -8.84
N ALA A 227 -3.99 -5.52 -9.89
CA ALA A 227 -2.74 -6.07 -10.42
C ALA A 227 -1.61 -6.03 -9.38
N ALA A 228 -1.47 -4.92 -8.65
CA ALA A 228 -0.48 -4.79 -7.58
C ALA A 228 -0.68 -5.82 -6.47
N LEU A 229 -1.94 -6.15 -6.12
CA LEU A 229 -2.24 -7.21 -5.17
C LEU A 229 -1.89 -8.60 -5.75
N TYR A 230 -2.25 -8.87 -7.00
CA TYR A 230 -1.98 -10.16 -7.65
C TYR A 230 -0.49 -10.42 -7.88
N GLN A 231 0.31 -9.39 -8.14
CA GLN A 231 1.76 -9.51 -8.18
C GLN A 231 2.33 -10.08 -6.87
N ARG A 232 1.80 -9.66 -5.72
CA ARG A 232 2.19 -10.22 -4.42
C ARG A 232 1.80 -11.69 -4.31
N PHE A 233 0.63 -12.08 -4.81
CA PHE A 233 0.19 -13.47 -4.82
C PHE A 233 1.12 -14.33 -5.67
N SER A 234 1.37 -13.93 -6.92
CA SER A 234 2.28 -14.63 -7.84
C SER A 234 3.70 -14.71 -7.29
N SER A 235 4.20 -13.67 -6.60
CA SER A 235 5.53 -13.67 -5.97
C SER A 235 5.72 -14.79 -4.93
N ARG A 236 4.61 -15.34 -4.40
CA ARG A 236 4.63 -16.45 -3.44
C ARG A 236 4.46 -17.82 -4.10
N GLY A 237 4.28 -17.88 -5.41
CA GLY A 237 4.06 -19.11 -6.17
C GLY A 237 2.58 -19.47 -6.35
N GLU A 238 1.64 -18.59 -5.97
CA GLU A 238 0.20 -18.87 -6.07
C GLU A 238 -0.31 -18.97 -7.52
N ALA A 239 0.51 -18.58 -8.50
CA ALA A 239 0.24 -18.75 -9.93
C ALA A 239 0.65 -20.13 -10.48
N ASP A 240 1.45 -20.94 -9.75
CA ASP A 240 2.09 -22.15 -10.26
C ASP A 240 1.10 -23.16 -10.89
N PHE A 241 -0.08 -23.36 -10.27
CA PHE A 241 -1.08 -24.26 -10.85
C PHE A 241 -1.66 -23.73 -12.16
N ALA A 242 -1.92 -22.42 -12.26
CA ALA A 242 -2.41 -21.80 -13.48
C ALA A 242 -1.34 -21.87 -14.58
N ASP A 243 -0.07 -21.62 -14.23
CA ASP A 243 1.06 -21.69 -15.16
C ASP A 243 1.27 -23.13 -15.69
N ARG A 244 1.16 -24.15 -14.82
CA ARG A 244 1.18 -25.57 -15.25
C ARG A 244 0.05 -25.92 -16.21
N ILE A 245 -1.15 -25.37 -16.01
CA ILE A 245 -2.28 -25.57 -16.94
C ILE A 245 -1.94 -24.95 -18.31
N LEU A 246 -1.33 -23.76 -18.34
CA LEU A 246 -0.88 -23.12 -19.59
C LEU A 246 0.15 -23.99 -20.32
N SER A 247 1.16 -24.52 -19.61
CA SER A 247 2.14 -25.44 -20.18
C SER A 247 1.49 -26.72 -20.72
N ALA A 248 0.56 -27.31 -19.97
CA ALA A 248 -0.18 -28.50 -20.40
C ALA A 248 -1.00 -28.26 -21.67
N MET A 249 -1.68 -27.11 -21.77
CA MET A 249 -2.43 -26.74 -22.98
C MET A 249 -1.49 -26.56 -24.18
N ARG A 250 -0.39 -25.80 -24.03
CA ARG A 250 0.61 -25.59 -25.10
C ARG A 250 1.22 -26.90 -25.59
N PHE A 251 1.50 -27.83 -24.68
CA PHE A 251 1.94 -29.17 -25.05
C PHE A 251 0.85 -29.92 -25.84
N ALA A 252 -0.39 -29.92 -25.35
CA ALA A 252 -1.48 -30.71 -25.94
C ALA A 252 -1.85 -30.28 -27.37
N PHE A 253 -1.94 -28.97 -27.65
CA PHE A 253 -2.32 -28.51 -29.00
C PHE A 253 -1.12 -28.27 -29.92
N GLY A 254 0.03 -27.86 -29.39
CA GLY A 254 1.17 -27.38 -30.18
C GLY A 254 2.42 -28.24 -30.09
N GLY A 255 2.44 -29.26 -29.23
CA GLY A 255 3.63 -30.09 -28.98
C GLY A 255 4.78 -29.34 -28.32
N HIS A 256 4.52 -28.16 -27.73
CA HIS A 256 5.52 -27.34 -27.06
C HIS A 256 6.05 -28.07 -25.81
N LEU A 257 7.33 -28.42 -25.81
CA LEU A 257 7.99 -29.04 -24.66
C LEU A 257 8.48 -27.94 -23.71
N GLU A 258 7.89 -27.88 -22.52
CA GLU A 258 8.30 -26.98 -21.44
C GLU A 258 9.74 -27.30 -20.99
N LYS A 259 10.54 -26.26 -20.76
CA LYS A 259 11.85 -26.38 -20.11
C LYS A 259 11.65 -26.63 -18.62
N LYS A 260 12.28 -27.68 -18.09
CA LYS A 260 12.27 -28.03 -16.67
C LYS A 260 13.38 -27.35 -15.90
#